data_AF-A0A9X8VCH0-F1
#
_entry.id   AF-A0A9X8VCH0-F1
#
_cell.length_a   1.000
_cell.length_b   1.000
_cell.length_c   1.000
_cell.angle_alpha   90.00
_cell.angle_beta   90.00
_cell.angle_gamma   90.00
#
_symmetry.space_group_name_H-M   'P 1'
#
loop_
_entity.id
_entity.type
_entity.pdbx_description
1 polymer ?
#
loop_
_entity_poly.entity_id
_entity_poly.type
_entity_poly.pdbx_seq_one_letter_code
_entity_poly.pdbx_strand_id
1 'polypeptide(L)'
;SQELRKTLRPFVFRRYIDFSVIQSLRNMKGMIAREVRRRGLKDNIKLGAGGIREIEFITQVFQLIRGGREPALQGRSLLPTLQAV
;
A
#
# COMPACT_ATOMS: atom_id res chain seq x y z
N SER A 1 -11.07 -14.49 -13.39
CA SER A 1 -11.80 -15.61 -12.75
C SER A 1 -12.34 -15.18 -11.39
N GLN A 2 -13.58 -15.54 -11.07
CA GLN A 2 -14.23 -15.24 -9.79
C GLN A 2 -13.58 -16.00 -8.63
N GLU A 3 -13.10 -17.23 -8.89
CA GLU A 3 -12.39 -18.06 -7.92
C GLU A 3 -11.08 -17.40 -7.45
N LEU A 4 -10.28 -16.86 -8.38
CA LEU A 4 -9.07 -16.13 -8.02
C LEU A 4 -9.36 -14.95 -7.08
N ARG A 5 -10.47 -14.22 -7.29
CA ARG A 5 -10.83 -13.10 -6.42
C ARG A 5 -11.23 -13.55 -5.02
N LYS A 6 -11.95 -14.67 -4.89
CA LYS A 6 -12.30 -15.26 -3.59
C LYS A 6 -11.05 -15.65 -2.81
N THR A 7 -10.03 -16.19 -3.49
CA THR A 7 -8.75 -16.56 -2.87
C THR A 7 -7.90 -15.35 -2.48
N LEU A 8 -7.82 -14.34 -3.33
CA LEU A 8 -6.98 -13.17 -3.08
C LEU A 8 -7.54 -12.25 -1.97
N ARG A 9 -8.87 -12.14 -1.85
CA ARG A 9 -9.50 -11.19 -0.91
C ARG A 9 -9.07 -11.39 0.55
N PRO A 10 -9.14 -12.58 1.16
CA PRO A 10 -8.69 -12.78 2.55
C PRO A 10 -7.16 -12.71 2.71
N PHE A 11 -6.40 -12.98 1.65
CA PHE A 11 -4.94 -12.86 1.66
C PHE A 11 -4.49 -11.38 1.72
N VAL A 12 -5.10 -10.53 0.89
CA VAL A 12 -4.79 -9.09 0.79
C VAL A 12 -5.42 -8.32 1.95
N PHE A 13 -6.69 -8.58 2.27
CA PHE A 13 -7.48 -7.80 3.24
C PHE A 13 -7.72 -8.60 4.52
N ARG A 14 -6.68 -8.73 5.33
CA ARG A 14 -6.72 -9.49 6.59
C ARG A 14 -7.62 -8.80 7.62
N ARG A 15 -8.49 -9.57 8.29
CA ARG A 15 -9.44 -9.05 9.28
C ARG A 15 -8.80 -8.75 10.65
N TYR A 16 -7.63 -9.33 10.90
CA TYR A 16 -6.82 -9.15 12.11
C TYR A 16 -5.40 -8.79 11.68
N ILE A 17 -4.87 -7.74 12.31
CA ILE A 17 -3.54 -7.20 12.04
C ILE A 17 -2.79 -7.21 13.37
N ASP A 18 -1.64 -7.87 13.38
CA ASP A 18 -0.75 -7.91 14.52
C ASP A 18 0.44 -6.95 14.33
N PHE A 19 1.28 -6.89 15.35
CA PHE A 19 2.48 -6.06 15.33
C PHE A 19 3.47 -6.43 14.20
N SER A 20 3.57 -7.72 13.83
CA SER A 20 4.49 -8.18 12.79
C SER A 20 4.15 -7.63 11.42
N VAL A 21 2.86 -7.48 11.12
CA VAL A 21 2.39 -6.87 9.87
C VAL A 21 2.76 -5.39 9.83
N ILE A 22 2.53 -4.66 10.92
CA ILE A 22 2.89 -3.24 11.02
C ILE A 22 4.40 -3.05 10.87
N GLN A 23 5.20 -3.91 11.50
CA GLN A 23 6.65 -3.88 11.36
C GLN A 23 7.10 -4.16 9.92
N SER A 24 6.44 -5.09 9.23
CA SER A 24 6.73 -5.39 7.82
C SER A 24 6.46 -4.20 6.90
N LEU A 25 5.36 -3.47 7.13
CA LEU A 25 5.03 -2.25 6.38
C LEU A 25 6.06 -1.12 6.65
N ARG A 26 6.50 -0.96 7.90
CA ARG A 26 7.58 -0.02 8.26
C ARG A 26 8.89 -0.37 7.57
N ASN A 27 9.25 -1.65 7.55
CA ASN A 27 10.46 -2.13 6.85
C ASN A 27 10.37 -1.83 5.34
N MET A 28 9.20 -2.03 4.73
CA MET A 28 8.96 -1.72 3.32
C MET A 28 9.08 -0.22 3.03
N LYS A 29 8.50 0.64 3.87
CA LYS A 29 8.68 2.11 3.77
C LYS A 29 10.17 2.49 3.85
N GLY A 30 10.89 1.88 4.78
CA GLY A 30 12.33 2.08 4.95
C GLY A 30 13.15 1.68 3.71
N MET A 31 12.80 0.55 3.06
CA MET A 31 13.43 0.12 1.81
C MET A 31 13.21 1.13 0.69
N ILE A 32 11.97 1.61 0.51
CA ILE A 32 11.64 2.64 -0.49
C ILE A 32 12.48 3.89 -0.24
N ALA A 33 12.50 4.42 0.98
CA ALA A 33 13.23 5.64 1.32
C ALA A 33 14.75 5.49 1.12
N ARG A 34 15.32 4.33 1.45
CA ARG A 34 16.75 4.03 1.18
C ARG A 34 17.03 4.03 -0.32
N GLU A 35 16.14 3.45 -1.13
CA GLU A 35 16.32 3.38 -2.57
C GLU A 35 16.27 4.76 -3.24
N VAL A 36 15.35 5.63 -2.81
CA VAL A 36 15.28 7.02 -3.29
C VAL A 36 16.60 7.75 -3.00
N ARG A 37 17.11 7.64 -1.78
CA ARG A 37 18.40 8.26 -1.39
C ARG A 37 19.57 7.69 -2.18
N ARG A 38 19.64 6.36 -2.32
CA ARG A 38 20.74 5.66 -3.01
C ARG A 38 20.86 6.08 -4.47
N ARG A 39 19.73 6.27 -5.15
CA ARG A 39 19.70 6.59 -6.58
C ARG A 39 19.70 8.10 -6.89
N GLY A 40 19.56 8.97 -5.89
CA GLY A 40 19.57 10.42 -6.09
C GLY A 40 18.48 10.92 -7.04
N LEU A 41 17.28 10.33 -7.00
CA LEU A 41 16.20 10.53 -7.99
C LEU A 41 15.47 11.88 -7.82
N LYS A 42 16.17 13.00 -7.94
CA LYS A 42 15.61 14.35 -7.71
C LYS A 42 14.54 14.74 -8.74
N ASP A 43 14.74 14.42 -10.02
CA ASP A 43 13.84 14.82 -11.11
C ASP A 43 12.96 13.66 -11.60
N ASN A 44 12.72 12.65 -10.76
CA ASN A 44 11.89 11.50 -11.12
C ASN A 44 10.50 11.60 -10.51
N ILE A 45 9.49 11.89 -11.33
CA ILE A 45 8.09 12.06 -10.90
C ILE A 45 7.54 10.80 -10.19
N LYS A 46 7.96 9.60 -10.62
CA LYS A 46 7.43 8.34 -10.06
C LYS A 46 8.16 7.90 -8.80
N LEU A 47 9.49 8.02 -8.82
CA LEU A 47 10.40 7.38 -7.89
C LEU A 47 11.13 8.34 -6.96
N GLY A 48 11.08 9.64 -7.24
CA GLY A 48 11.61 10.67 -6.35
C GLY A 48 10.84 10.76 -5.05
N ALA A 49 11.40 11.49 -4.09
CA ALA A 49 10.69 11.80 -2.84
C ALA A 49 9.41 12.59 -3.15
N GLY A 50 8.29 12.21 -2.54
CA GLY A 50 6.97 12.79 -2.84
C GLY A 50 6.38 12.35 -4.18
N GLY A 51 7.01 11.42 -4.90
CA GLY A 51 6.56 10.95 -6.20
C GLY A 51 5.35 10.00 -6.13
N ILE A 52 4.87 9.59 -7.31
CA ILE A 52 3.67 8.75 -7.46
C ILE A 52 3.73 7.46 -6.62
N ARG A 53 4.90 6.80 -6.55
CA ARG A 53 5.07 5.58 -5.76
C ARG A 53 4.78 5.80 -4.27
N GLU A 54 5.14 6.96 -3.72
CA GLU A 54 4.92 7.25 -2.31
C GLU A 54 3.42 7.39 -2.00
N ILE A 55 2.67 8.02 -2.92
CA ILE A 55 1.20 8.14 -2.85
C ILE A 55 0.54 6.75 -2.97
N GLU A 56 0.98 5.92 -3.92
CA GLU A 56 0.53 4.54 -4.08
C GLU A 56 0.77 3.73 -2.79
N PHE A 57 1.98 3.84 -2.22
CA PHE A 57 2.36 3.13 -1.01
C PHE A 57 1.49 3.53 0.19
N ILE A 58 1.28 4.84 0.40
CA ILE A 58 0.44 5.34 1.50
C ILE A 58 -0.97 4.79 1.38
N THR A 59 -1.58 4.91 0.21
CA THR A 59 -2.95 4.43 -0.03
C THR A 59 -3.05 2.92 0.22
N GLN A 60 -2.14 2.13 -0.36
CA GLN A 60 -2.13 0.68 -0.20
C GLN A 60 -1.85 0.23 1.24
N VAL A 61 -1.08 0.97 2.03
CA VAL A 61 -0.91 0.69 3.47
C VAL A 61 -2.23 0.76 4.21
N PHE A 62 -3.07 1.77 3.95
CA PHE A 62 -4.43 1.83 4.53
C PHE A 62 -5.28 0.64 4.09
N GLN A 63 -5.21 0.25 2.82
CA GLN A 63 -5.90 -0.94 2.32
C GLN A 63 -5.48 -2.22 3.05
N LEU A 64 -4.18 -2.41 3.29
CA LEU A 64 -3.65 -3.61 3.96
C LEU A 64 -4.01 -3.65 5.46
N ILE A 65 -4.05 -2.49 6.13
CA ILE A 65 -4.34 -2.42 7.58
C ILE A 65 -5.85 -2.44 7.86
N ARG A 66 -6.65 -1.74 7.05
CA ARG A 66 -8.07 -1.46 7.33
C ARG A 66 -9.03 -2.14 6.37
N GLY A 67 -8.57 -2.50 5.16
CA GLY A 67 -9.43 -3.07 4.12
C GLY A 67 -10.09 -4.40 4.50
N GLY A 68 -9.58 -5.15 5.48
CA GLY A 68 -10.25 -6.35 6.01
C GLY A 68 -11.51 -6.05 6.84
N ARG A 69 -11.68 -4.82 7.32
CA ARG A 69 -12.83 -4.34 8.10
C ARG A 69 -13.65 -3.28 7.36
N GLU A 70 -13.03 -2.58 6.42
CA GLU A 70 -13.61 -1.44 5.70
C GLU A 70 -13.70 -1.77 4.20
N PRO A 71 -14.86 -2.24 3.69
CA PRO A 71 -15.01 -2.64 2.28
C PRO A 71 -14.73 -1.53 1.26
N ALA A 72 -14.93 -0.26 1.65
CA ALA A 72 -14.63 0.90 0.81
C ALA A 72 -13.14 0.97 0.41
N LEU A 73 -12.24 0.43 1.26
CA LEU A 73 -10.81 0.37 1.01
C LEU A 73 -10.38 -0.84 0.16
N GLN A 74 -11.30 -1.64 -0.37
CA GLN A 74 -10.98 -2.80 -1.21
C GLN A 74 -10.94 -2.47 -2.71
N GLY A 75 -11.04 -1.18 -3.06
CA GLY A 75 -10.94 -0.67 -4.42
C GLY A 75 -9.56 -0.91 -5.04
N ARG A 76 -9.51 -1.08 -6.37
CA ARG A 76 -8.25 -1.25 -7.11
C ARG A 76 -7.68 0.06 -7.64
N SER A 77 -8.54 1.03 -7.88
CA SER A 77 -8.17 2.33 -8.42
C SER A 77 -7.67 3.23 -7.30
N LEU A 78 -6.55 3.93 -7.52
CA LEU A 78 -5.93 4.79 -6.52
C LEU A 78 -6.87 5.88 -6.01
N LEU A 79 -7.47 6.66 -6.92
CA LEU A 79 -8.24 7.86 -6.54
C LEU A 79 -9.49 7.53 -5.69
N PRO A 80 -10.36 6.57 -6.07
CA PRO A 80 -11.50 6.22 -5.22
C PRO A 80 -11.08 5.65 -3.87
N THR A 81 -9.99 4.87 -3.82
CA THR A 81 -9.47 4.35 -2.55
C THR A 81 -8.93 5.47 -1.68
N LEU A 82 -8.19 6.42 -2.26
CA LEU A 82 -7.64 7.56 -1.55
C LEU A 82 -8.74 8.47 -0.97
N GLN A 83 -9.88 8.60 -1.66
CA GLN A 83 -11.07 9.30 -1.13
C GLN A 83 -11.76 8.57 0.02
N ALA A 84 -11.54 7.25 0.13
CA ALA A 84 -12.11 6.41 1.18
C ALA A 84 -11.17 6.21 2.38
N VAL A 85 -9.93 6.71 2.31
CA VAL A 85 -8.98 6.80 3.42
C VAL A 85 -9.36 7.94 4.34
#